data_AF-A0A1V1PR42-F1
#
_entry.id   AF-A0A1V1PR42-F1
#
_cell.length_a   1.000
_cell.length_b   1.000
_cell.length_c   1.000
_cell.angle_alpha   90.00
_cell.angle_beta   90.00
_cell.angle_gamma   90.00
#
_symmetry.space_group_name_H-M   'P 1'
#
loop_
_entity.id
_entity.type
_entity.pdbx_description
1 polymer ?
#
loop_
_entity_poly.entity_id
_entity_poly.type
_entity_poly.pdbx_seq_one_letter_code
_entity_poly.pdbx_strand_id
1 'polypeptide(L)'
;MTGKGDKERIALSRLANALTDDILNASDEDILAELQDAGGDPAKNADDMRALFEKTVLLANKKRLSAAKAGAASVREVFAPPVSSAVDIGAARARLRKIIETPGGAHKVTLAARKESEMSDSDVMGMLDDLVELGILSRPNDAESD
;
A
#
# COMPACT_ATOMS: atom_id res chain seq x y z
N MET A 1 -3.70 38.34 69.96
CA MET A 1 -2.49 37.71 69.37
C MET A 1 -2.77 37.15 67.96
N THR A 2 -3.41 37.91 67.04
CA THR A 2 -3.85 37.37 65.74
C THR A 2 -3.02 37.82 64.53
N GLY A 3 -2.14 38.82 64.67
CA GLY A 3 -1.43 39.42 63.52
C GLY A 3 -0.09 38.78 63.12
N LYS A 4 0.44 37.81 63.89
CA LYS A 4 1.76 37.23 63.61
C LYS A 4 1.71 36.15 62.52
N GLY A 5 0.74 35.23 62.60
CA GLY A 5 0.54 34.18 61.61
C GLY A 5 0.12 34.69 60.23
N ASP A 6 -0.58 35.83 60.16
CA ASP A 6 -0.94 36.44 58.87
C ASP A 6 0.28 37.05 58.16
N LYS A 7 1.21 37.66 58.90
CA LYS A 7 2.46 38.20 58.32
C LYS A 7 3.36 37.10 57.77
N GLU A 8 3.48 35.99 58.49
CA GLU A 8 4.26 34.83 58.08
C GLU A 8 3.68 34.19 56.82
N ARG A 9 2.34 34.04 56.74
CA ARG A 9 1.65 33.56 55.54
C ARG A 9 1.86 34.47 54.34
N ILE A 10 1.71 35.79 54.51
CA ILE A 10 1.94 36.76 53.44
C ILE A 10 3.40 36.69 52.95
N ALA A 11 4.36 36.52 53.85
CA ALA A 11 5.77 36.38 53.48
C ALA A 11 6.03 35.12 52.65
N LEU A 12 5.45 33.98 53.05
CA LEU A 12 5.55 32.73 52.27
C LEU A 12 4.91 32.85 50.89
N SER A 13 3.73 33.48 50.78
CA SER A 13 3.10 33.71 49.49
C SER A 13 3.95 34.60 48.58
N ARG A 14 4.60 35.63 49.12
CA ARG A 14 5.52 36.48 48.34
C ARG A 14 6.74 35.71 47.85
N LEU A 15 7.31 34.85 48.69
CA LEU A 15 8.43 34.00 48.29
C LEU A 15 8.03 33.01 47.20
N ALA A 16 6.87 32.35 47.35
CA ALA A 16 6.36 31.42 46.35
C ALA A 16 6.13 32.11 45.00
N ASN A 17 5.55 33.32 45.01
CA ASN A 17 5.39 34.11 43.80
C ASN A 17 6.74 34.50 43.20
N ALA A 18 7.69 34.98 44.01
CA ALA A 18 9.00 35.36 43.51
C ALA A 18 9.76 34.17 42.88
N LEU A 19 9.69 32.98 43.48
CA LEU A 19 10.28 31.76 42.91
C LEU A 19 9.59 31.33 41.61
N THR A 20 8.26 31.48 41.56
CA THR A 20 7.50 31.18 40.33
C THR A 20 7.87 32.16 39.22
N ASP A 21 7.95 33.45 39.55
CA ASP A 21 8.34 34.50 38.60
C ASP A 21 9.77 34.27 38.10
N ASP A 22 10.69 33.86 38.97
CA ASP A 22 12.07 33.53 38.59
C ASP A 22 12.12 32.37 37.58
N ILE A 23 11.43 31.26 37.89
CA ILE A 23 11.35 30.09 36.99
C ILE A 23 10.72 30.45 35.64
N LEU A 24 9.65 31.27 35.65
CA LEU A 24 8.95 31.65 34.43
C LEU A 24 9.72 32.68 33.58
N ASN A 25 10.62 33.45 34.19
CA ASN A 25 11.44 34.44 33.51
C ASN A 25 12.86 33.95 33.20
N ALA A 26 13.21 32.72 33.58
CA ALA A 26 14.48 32.11 33.23
C ALA A 26 14.66 32.07 31.70
N SER A 27 15.81 32.55 31.23
CA SER A 27 16.13 32.47 29.80
C SER A 27 16.49 31.04 29.39
N ASP A 28 16.42 30.75 28.10
CA ASP A 28 16.86 29.45 27.58
C ASP A 28 18.36 29.21 27.92
N GLU A 29 19.18 30.26 27.85
CA GLU A 29 20.59 30.21 28.25
C GLU A 29 20.77 29.85 29.72
N ASP A 30 19.97 30.43 30.63
CA ASP A 30 20.03 30.14 32.07
C ASP A 30 19.62 28.69 32.34
N ILE A 31 18.53 28.22 31.70
CA ILE A 31 18.05 26.84 31.84
C ILE A 31 19.11 25.83 31.37
N LEU A 32 19.79 26.12 30.25
CA LEU A 32 20.84 25.27 29.71
C LEU A 32 22.09 25.26 30.59
N ALA A 33 22.46 26.42 31.16
CA ALA A 33 23.57 26.53 32.09
C ALA A 33 23.29 25.75 33.39
N GLU A 34 22.10 25.90 33.99
CA GLU A 34 21.71 25.14 35.18
C GLU A 34 21.72 23.63 34.94
N LEU A 35 21.26 23.19 33.76
CA LEU A 35 21.31 21.78 33.38
C LEU A 35 22.76 21.26 33.33
N GLN A 36 23.69 22.05 32.80
CA GLN A 36 25.11 21.70 32.75
C GLN A 36 25.75 21.68 34.13
N ASP A 37 25.42 22.66 34.98
CA ASP A 37 25.90 22.74 36.36
C ASP A 37 25.41 21.56 37.21
N ALA A 38 24.22 21.05 36.92
CA ALA A 38 23.68 19.81 37.52
C ALA A 38 24.33 18.52 36.96
N GLY A 39 25.30 18.63 36.05
CA GLY A 39 25.99 17.51 35.40
C GLY A 39 25.23 16.90 34.22
N GLY A 40 24.21 17.58 33.71
CA GLY A 40 23.47 17.21 32.50
C GLY A 40 24.19 17.62 31.22
N ASP A 41 23.80 17.02 30.10
CA ASP A 41 24.28 17.36 28.76
C ASP A 41 23.09 17.75 27.86
N PRO A 42 22.91 19.06 27.57
CA PRO A 42 21.83 19.51 26.72
C PRO A 42 21.88 18.96 25.29
N ALA A 43 23.09 18.76 24.74
CA ALA A 43 23.25 18.25 23.38
C ALA A 43 22.78 16.79 23.31
N LYS A 44 23.19 15.98 24.28
CA LYS A 44 22.73 14.60 24.40
C LYS A 44 21.20 14.51 24.58
N ASN A 45 20.62 15.33 25.46
CA ASN A 45 19.16 15.35 25.64
C ASN A 45 18.43 15.72 24.33
N ALA A 46 18.93 16.70 23.59
CA ALA A 46 18.36 17.07 22.30
C ALA A 46 18.44 15.91 21.28
N ASP A 47 19.57 15.20 21.24
CA ASP A 47 19.75 14.05 20.35
C ASP A 47 18.84 12.88 20.72
N ASP A 48 18.69 12.58 22.02
CA ASP A 48 17.79 11.55 22.51
C ASP A 48 16.32 11.88 22.13
N MET A 49 15.93 13.15 22.25
CA MET A 49 14.60 13.61 21.82
C MET A 49 14.40 13.49 20.31
N ARG A 50 15.39 13.88 19.50
CA ARG A 50 15.33 13.70 18.03
C ARG A 50 15.17 12.24 17.66
N ALA A 51 15.95 11.34 18.25
CA ALA A 51 15.87 9.91 18.00
C ALA A 51 14.48 9.34 18.35
N LEU A 52 13.87 9.82 19.44
CA LEU A 52 12.52 9.43 19.83
C LEU A 52 11.47 9.93 18.83
N PHE A 53 11.58 11.18 18.37
CA PHE A 53 10.73 11.73 17.32
C PHE A 53 10.84 10.93 16.02
N GLU A 54 12.05 10.67 15.53
CA GLU A 54 12.28 9.88 14.32
C GLU A 54 11.65 8.48 14.43
N LYS A 55 11.84 7.81 15.57
CA LYS A 55 11.21 6.51 15.83
C LYS A 55 9.69 6.58 15.75
N THR A 56 9.07 7.61 16.32
CA THR A 56 7.60 7.78 16.28
C THR A 56 7.09 8.05 14.87
N VAL A 57 7.80 8.87 14.08
CA VAL A 57 7.48 9.13 12.68
C VAL A 57 7.56 7.84 11.86
N LEU A 58 8.60 7.04 12.04
CA LEU A 58 8.75 5.75 11.36
C LEU A 58 7.59 4.79 11.69
N LEU A 59 7.19 4.70 12.96
CA LEU A 59 6.05 3.87 13.37
C LEU A 59 4.74 4.36 12.76
N ALA A 60 4.50 5.67 12.75
CA ALA A 60 3.31 6.26 12.13
C ALA A 60 3.25 5.97 10.62
N ASN A 61 4.39 6.14 9.92
CA ASN A 61 4.50 5.86 8.50
C ASN A 61 4.29 4.37 8.20
N LYS A 62 4.87 3.47 9.00
CA LYS A 62 4.64 2.02 8.86
C LYS A 62 3.16 1.67 9.02
N LYS A 63 2.48 2.26 9.99
CA LYS A 63 1.04 2.06 10.20
C LYS A 63 0.23 2.54 8.99
N ARG A 64 0.49 3.76 8.50
CA ARG A 64 -0.14 4.31 7.29
C ARG A 64 0.07 3.41 6.07
N LEU A 65 1.30 2.95 5.85
CA LEU A 65 1.61 2.05 4.74
C LEU A 65 0.87 0.72 4.86
N SER A 66 0.79 0.13 6.05
CA SER A 66 0.04 -1.12 6.26
C SER A 66 -1.45 -0.97 5.98
N ALA A 67 -2.05 0.15 6.41
CA ALA A 67 -3.45 0.46 6.13
C ALA A 67 -3.69 0.67 4.63
N ALA A 68 -2.80 1.40 3.94
CA ALA A 68 -2.88 1.59 2.51
C ALA A 68 -2.76 0.27 1.74
N LYS A 69 -1.85 -0.63 2.15
CA LYS A 69 -1.72 -1.97 1.56
C LYS A 69 -2.99 -2.81 1.75
N ALA A 70 -3.58 -2.78 2.94
CA ALA A 70 -4.83 -3.48 3.22
C ALA A 70 -5.98 -2.94 2.34
N GLY A 71 -6.10 -1.62 2.21
CA GLY A 71 -7.11 -1.00 1.32
C GLY A 71 -6.87 -1.31 -0.16
N ALA A 72 -5.62 -1.32 -0.62
CA ALA A 72 -5.30 -1.69 -1.99
C ALA A 72 -5.63 -3.17 -2.28
N ALA A 73 -5.37 -4.07 -1.33
CA ALA A 73 -5.73 -5.47 -1.44
C ALA A 73 -7.25 -5.67 -1.51
N SER A 74 -8.02 -4.98 -0.67
CA SER A 74 -9.48 -5.09 -0.69
C SER A 74 -10.09 -4.56 -2.00
N VAL A 75 -9.56 -3.46 -2.54
CA VAL A 75 -9.98 -2.97 -3.87
C VAL A 75 -9.63 -3.97 -4.96
N ARG A 76 -8.43 -4.56 -4.91
CA ARG A 76 -8.03 -5.60 -5.86
C ARG A 76 -8.93 -6.83 -5.79
N GLU A 77 -9.37 -7.25 -4.62
CA GLU A 77 -10.31 -8.39 -4.47
C GLU A 77 -11.70 -8.07 -5.03
N VAL A 78 -12.19 -6.85 -4.80
CA VAL A 78 -13.52 -6.42 -5.30
C VAL A 78 -13.53 -6.25 -6.82
N PHE A 79 -12.43 -5.78 -7.41
CA PHE A 79 -12.32 -5.50 -8.85
C PHE A 79 -11.38 -6.47 -9.58
N ALA A 80 -11.05 -7.62 -8.98
CA ALA A 80 -10.25 -8.63 -9.66
C ALA A 80 -11.03 -9.07 -10.90
N PRO A 81 -10.45 -8.97 -12.11
CA PRO A 81 -11.03 -9.66 -13.25
C PRO A 81 -11.13 -11.15 -12.88
N PRO A 82 -12.19 -11.86 -13.29
CA PRO A 82 -12.27 -13.30 -13.07
C PRO A 82 -10.96 -13.90 -13.56
N VAL A 83 -10.30 -14.68 -12.71
CA VAL A 83 -9.09 -15.41 -13.07
C VAL A 83 -9.44 -16.15 -14.33
N SER A 84 -8.89 -15.74 -15.48
CA SER A 84 -9.13 -16.47 -16.72
C SER A 84 -8.64 -17.88 -16.43
N SER A 85 -9.57 -18.84 -16.50
CA SER A 85 -9.22 -20.25 -16.36
C SER A 85 -8.03 -20.51 -17.28
N ALA A 86 -6.99 -21.13 -16.75
CA ALA A 86 -5.79 -21.45 -17.51
C ALA A 86 -6.24 -22.10 -18.82
N VAL A 87 -6.04 -21.39 -19.92
CA VAL A 87 -6.51 -21.85 -21.23
C VAL A 87 -5.70 -23.09 -21.58
N ASP A 88 -6.37 -24.23 -21.71
CA ASP A 88 -5.73 -25.46 -22.18
C ASP A 88 -5.36 -25.30 -23.65
N ILE A 89 -4.08 -24.97 -23.87
CA ILE A 89 -3.48 -24.80 -25.19
C ILE A 89 -3.62 -26.06 -26.05
N GLY A 90 -3.59 -27.25 -25.42
CA GLY A 90 -3.82 -28.52 -26.09
C GLY A 90 -5.24 -28.60 -26.67
N ALA A 91 -6.24 -28.21 -25.88
CA ALA A 91 -7.63 -28.12 -26.33
C ALA A 91 -7.83 -27.06 -27.43
N ALA A 92 -7.13 -25.92 -27.34
CA ALA A 92 -7.16 -24.87 -28.36
C ALA A 92 -6.60 -25.37 -29.71
N ARG A 93 -5.42 -26.02 -29.70
CA ARG A 93 -4.82 -26.60 -30.92
C ARG A 93 -5.70 -27.69 -31.53
N ALA A 94 -6.29 -28.56 -30.69
CA ALA A 94 -7.20 -29.59 -31.17
C ALA A 94 -8.45 -29.01 -31.85
N ARG A 95 -8.99 -27.90 -31.33
CA ARG A 95 -10.11 -27.18 -31.96
C ARG A 95 -9.73 -26.58 -33.31
N LEU A 96 -8.58 -25.92 -33.41
CA LEU A 96 -8.09 -25.36 -34.68
C LEU A 96 -7.92 -26.45 -35.74
N ARG A 97 -7.33 -27.60 -35.36
CA ARG A 97 -7.16 -28.75 -36.27
C ARG A 97 -8.49 -29.29 -36.79
N LYS A 98 -9.48 -29.45 -35.90
CA LYS A 98 -10.83 -29.91 -36.28
C LYS A 98 -11.50 -29.01 -37.33
N ILE A 99 -11.24 -27.70 -37.27
CA ILE A 99 -11.76 -26.73 -38.24
C ILE A 99 -11.08 -26.90 -39.59
N ILE A 100 -9.76 -27.08 -39.62
CA ILE A 100 -8.99 -27.28 -40.86
C ILE A 100 -9.43 -28.57 -41.57
N GLU A 101 -9.67 -29.64 -40.80
CA GLU A 101 -10.07 -30.96 -41.31
C GLU A 101 -11.54 -31.03 -41.77
N THR A 102 -12.37 -30.05 -41.41
CA THR A 102 -13.77 -29.97 -41.86
C THR A 102 -13.83 -29.68 -43.38
N PRO A 103 -14.76 -30.27 -44.16
CA PRO A 103 -14.89 -30.00 -45.58
C PRO A 103 -15.04 -28.50 -45.87
N GLY A 104 -14.09 -27.91 -46.60
CA GLY A 104 -14.05 -26.48 -46.91
C GLY A 104 -13.45 -25.59 -45.81
N GLY A 105 -13.12 -26.14 -44.64
CA GLY A 105 -12.54 -25.41 -43.50
C GLY A 105 -11.15 -24.83 -43.81
N ALA A 106 -10.33 -25.56 -44.56
CA ALA A 106 -9.04 -25.05 -45.06
C ALA A 106 -9.19 -23.75 -45.88
N HIS A 107 -10.31 -23.52 -46.58
CA HIS A 107 -10.56 -22.29 -47.35
C HIS A 107 -11.03 -21.11 -46.49
N LYS A 108 -11.49 -21.38 -45.26
CA LYS A 108 -11.96 -20.37 -44.30
C LYS A 108 -10.87 -19.86 -43.36
N VAL A 109 -9.68 -20.45 -43.43
CA VAL A 109 -8.52 -20.09 -42.60
C VAL A 109 -7.35 -19.63 -43.47
N THR A 110 -6.47 -18.81 -42.90
CA THR A 110 -5.30 -18.29 -43.60
C THR A 110 -4.31 -19.40 -43.96
N LEU A 111 -3.44 -19.17 -44.96
CA LEU A 111 -2.44 -20.16 -45.38
C LEU A 111 -1.49 -20.57 -44.22
N ALA A 112 -1.20 -19.63 -43.30
CA ALA A 112 -0.42 -19.87 -42.09
C ALA A 112 -1.16 -20.79 -41.10
N ALA A 113 -2.48 -20.58 -40.92
CA ALA A 113 -3.30 -21.41 -40.05
C ALA A 113 -3.43 -22.87 -40.53
N ARG A 114 -3.18 -23.17 -41.81
CA ARG A 114 -3.11 -24.55 -42.34
C ARG A 114 -1.85 -25.31 -41.91
N LYS A 115 -0.85 -24.61 -41.36
CA LYS A 115 0.37 -25.18 -40.76
C LYS A 115 0.36 -24.90 -39.26
N GLU A 116 -0.70 -25.31 -38.58
CA GLU A 116 -0.93 -24.99 -37.17
C GLU A 116 0.17 -25.54 -36.24
N SER A 117 0.92 -26.55 -36.69
CA SER A 117 2.07 -27.13 -35.99
C SER A 117 3.31 -26.22 -35.93
N GLU A 118 3.41 -25.23 -36.82
CA GLU A 118 4.51 -24.24 -36.86
C GLU A 118 4.11 -22.91 -36.17
N MET A 119 2.84 -22.76 -35.75
CA MET A 119 2.35 -21.55 -35.08
C MET A 119 2.68 -21.55 -33.59
N SER A 120 2.98 -20.37 -33.03
CA SER A 120 3.13 -20.21 -31.59
C SER A 120 1.78 -20.35 -30.86
N ASP A 121 1.80 -20.67 -29.57
CA ASP A 121 0.57 -20.85 -28.79
C ASP A 121 -0.28 -19.56 -28.74
N SER A 122 0.37 -18.39 -28.71
CA SER A 122 -0.32 -17.10 -28.78
C SER A 122 -1.00 -16.88 -30.13
N ASP A 123 -0.37 -17.31 -31.23
CA ASP A 123 -0.95 -17.15 -32.57
C ASP A 123 -2.15 -18.09 -32.78
N VAL A 124 -2.10 -19.30 -32.21
CA VAL A 124 -3.24 -20.24 -32.25
C VAL A 124 -4.44 -19.66 -31.51
N MET A 125 -4.21 -19.04 -30.35
CA MET A 125 -5.28 -18.40 -29.57
C MET A 125 -5.86 -17.18 -30.28
N GLY A 126 -5.01 -16.29 -30.79
CA GLY A 126 -5.47 -15.12 -31.56
C GLY A 126 -6.27 -15.52 -32.80
N MET A 127 -5.84 -16.56 -33.51
CA MET A 127 -6.58 -17.07 -34.68
C MET A 127 -7.96 -17.64 -34.30
N LEU A 128 -8.08 -18.31 -33.15
CA LEU A 128 -9.37 -18.81 -32.69
C LEU A 128 -10.32 -17.67 -32.30
N ASP A 129 -9.80 -16.61 -31.67
CA ASP A 129 -10.58 -15.42 -31.33
C ASP A 129 -11.05 -14.69 -32.61
N ASP A 130 -10.18 -14.54 -33.61
CA ASP A 130 -10.52 -13.96 -34.91
C ASP A 130 -11.63 -14.78 -35.62
N LEU A 131 -11.58 -16.11 -35.54
CA LEU A 131 -12.60 -16.98 -36.13
C LEU A 131 -13.95 -16.91 -35.38
N VAL A 132 -13.93 -16.64 -34.08
CA VAL A 132 -15.14 -16.36 -33.29
C VAL A 132 -15.70 -14.99 -33.67
N GLU A 133 -14.85 -13.97 -33.80
CA GLU A 133 -15.26 -12.61 -34.17
C GLU A 133 -15.86 -12.55 -35.60
N LEU A 134 -15.31 -13.34 -36.52
CA LEU A 134 -15.85 -13.52 -37.88
C LEU A 134 -17.14 -14.35 -37.92
N GLY A 135 -17.64 -14.84 -36.78
CA GLY A 135 -18.86 -15.64 -36.68
C GLY A 135 -18.74 -17.03 -37.31
N ILE A 136 -17.51 -17.49 -37.57
CA ILE A 136 -17.23 -18.83 -38.12
C ILE A 136 -17.32 -19.88 -37.01
N LEU A 137 -17.07 -19.48 -35.76
CA LEU A 137 -17.17 -20.30 -34.55
C LEU A 137 -18.16 -19.71 -33.55
N SER A 138 -18.94 -20.58 -32.91
CA SER A 138 -19.72 -20.22 -31.72
C SER A 138 -18.80 -20.15 -30.49
N ARG A 139 -19.06 -19.19 -29.60
CA ARG A 139 -18.27 -19.04 -28.38
C ARG A 139 -18.52 -20.27 -27.50
N PRO A 140 -17.49 -20.82 -26.83
CA PRO A 140 -17.64 -22.04 -26.02
C PRO A 140 -18.63 -21.95 -24.85
N ASN A 141 -19.23 -20.78 -24.56
CA ASN A 141 -20.28 -20.61 -23.56
C ASN A 141 -21.70 -20.63 -24.13
N ASP A 142 -21.88 -20.75 -25.45
CA ASP A 142 -23.20 -20.74 -26.08
C ASP A 142 -23.75 -22.16 -26.32
N ALA A 143 -23.10 -23.20 -25.79
CA ALA A 143 -23.44 -24.60 -25.99
C ALA A 143 -24.01 -25.31 -24.73
N GLU A 144 -24.66 -24.56 -23.84
CA GLU A 144 -25.52 -25.10 -22.78
C GLU A 144 -26.86 -24.36 -22.79
N SER A 145 -27.70 -24.65 -23.77
CA SER A 145 -29.13 -24.35 -23.76
C SER A 145 -29.80 -25.31 -24.74
N ASP A 146 -30.00 -26.54 -24.28
CA ASP A 146 -30.97 -27.48 -24.84
C ASP A 146 -32.09 -27.64 -23.79
#